data_AF-A0A523HAF2-F1
#
_entry.id   AF-A0A523HAF2-F1
#
_cell.length_a   1.000
_cell.length_b   1.000
_cell.length_c   1.000
_cell.angle_alpha   90.00
_cell.angle_beta   90.00
_cell.angle_gamma   90.00
#
_symmetry.space_group_name_H-M   'P 1'
#
loop_
_entity.id
_entity.type
_entity.pdbx_description
1 polymer ?
#
loop_
_entity_poly.entity_id
_entity_poly.type
_entity_poly.pdbx_seq_one_letter_code
_entity_poly.pdbx_strand_id
1 'polypeptide(L)' 'MTLQFIDWLSIIAFFLISLIIGISVMKRAGSSAAEFFASSRNMPWWLLGISMVATTFSADTPNLVT' A
#
# COMPACT_ATOMS: atom_id res chain seq x y z
N MET A 1 23.88 -6.12 -13.82
CA MET A 1 22.97 -4.95 -13.84
C MET A 1 23.33 -4.06 -12.66
N THR A 2 23.89 -2.88 -12.92
CA THR A 2 24.26 -1.92 -11.88
C THR A 2 23.13 -0.90 -11.71
N LEU A 3 22.48 -0.92 -10.55
CA LEU A 3 21.44 0.05 -10.21
C LEU A 3 22.03 1.45 -10.21
N GLN A 4 21.38 2.37 -10.93
CA GLN A 4 21.77 3.76 -10.97
C GLN A 4 21.33 4.46 -9.68
N PHE A 5 21.93 5.62 -9.40
CA PHE A 5 21.57 6.42 -8.23
C PHE A 5 20.07 6.79 -8.19
N ILE A 6 19.47 7.04 -9.37
CA ILE A 6 18.04 7.34 -9.50
C ILE A 6 17.14 6.16 -9.13
N ASP A 7 17.60 4.92 -9.33
CA ASP A 7 16.85 3.72 -8.99
C ASP A 7 16.77 3.59 -7.45
N TRP A 8 17.91 3.79 -6.78
CA TRP A 8 17.98 3.83 -5.31
C TRP A 8 17.12 4.94 -4.71
N LEU A 9 17.13 6.12 -5.32
CA LEU A 9 16.28 7.23 -4.89
C LEU A 9 14.78 6.87 -4.98
N SER A 10 14.38 6.21 -6.07
CA SER A 10 13.00 5.77 -6.28
C SER A 10 12.55 4.74 -5.24
N ILE A 11 13.42 3.78 -4.90
CA ILE A 11 13.16 2.78 -3.86
C ILE A 11 12.97 3.45 -2.50
N ILE A 12 13.88 4.35 -2.11
CA ILE A 12 13.80 5.06 -0.82
C ILE A 12 12.53 5.92 -0.76
N ALA A 13 12.20 6.63 -1.85
CA ALA A 13 11.00 7.45 -1.92
C ALA A 13 9.72 6.60 -1.75
N PHE A 14 9.65 5.43 -2.38
CA PHE A 14 8.52 4.50 -2.25
C PHE A 14 8.27 4.10 -0.79
N PHE A 15 9.33 3.71 -0.06
CA PHE A 15 9.21 3.33 1.35
C PHE A 15 8.84 4.51 2.24
N LEU A 16 9.42 5.70 2.01
CA LEU A 16 9.09 6.91 2.76
C LEU A 16 7.62 7.28 2.60
N ILE A 17 7.11 7.30 1.37
CA ILE A 17 5.70 7.61 1.10
C ILE A 17 4.78 6.60 1.79
N SER A 18 5.09 5.30 1.66
CA SER A 18 4.32 4.23 2.29
C SER A 18 4.29 4.37 3.83
N LEU A 19 5.43 4.70 4.43
CA LEU A 19 5.54 4.92 5.87
C LEU A 19 4.73 6.15 6.33
N ILE A 20 4.82 7.27 5.60
CA ILE A 20 4.08 8.50 5.92
C ILE A 20 2.57 8.24 5.90
N ILE A 21 2.07 7.50 4.90
CA ILE A 21 0.65 7.12 4.83
C ILE A 21 0.27 6.26 6.03
N GLY A 22 1.09 5.25 6.37
CA GLY A 22 0.87 4.39 7.52
C GLY A 22 0.79 5.15 8.85
N ILE A 23 1.75 6.05 9.12
CA ILE A 23 1.78 6.87 10.34
C ILE A 23 0.57 7.81 10.41
N SER A 24 0.18 8.38 9.27
CA SER A 24 -0.96 9.31 9.19
C SER A 24 -2.29 8.62 9.53
N VAL A 25 -2.46 7.37 9.10
CA VAL A 25 -3.70 6.60 9.33
C VAL A 25 -3.67 5.82 10.66
N MET A 26 -2.49 5.55 11.22
CA MET A 26 -2.32 4.79 12.47
C MET A 26 -3.15 5.33 13.65
N LYS A 27 -3.19 6.66 13.84
CA LYS A 27 -3.97 7.28 14.94
C LYS A 27 -5.46 7.01 14.82
N ARG A 28 -5.99 6.96 13.59
CA ARG A 28 -7.40 6.69 13.31
C ARG A 28 -7.69 5.20 13.44
N ALA A 29 -6.88 4.35 12.80
CA ALA A 29 -7.03 2.91 12.86
C ALA A 29 -6.99 2.35 14.29
N GLY A 30 -6.23 2.96 15.20
CA GLY A 30 -6.15 2.56 16.62
C GLY A 30 -7.35 2.96 17.49
N SER A 31 -8.29 3.77 16.99
CA SER A 31 -9.41 4.29 17.81
C SER A 31 -10.47 3.25 18.14
N SER A 32 -10.68 2.23 17.30
CA SER A 32 -11.59 1.12 17.59
C SER A 32 -11.39 -0.05 16.62
N ALA A 33 -11.80 -1.26 17.01
CA ALA A 33 -11.82 -2.42 16.10
C ALA A 33 -12.70 -2.16 14.85
N ALA A 34 -13.76 -1.35 14.99
CA ALA A 34 -14.60 -0.98 13.86
C ALA A 34 -13.89 -0.04 12.87
N GLU A 35 -13.03 0.88 13.33
CA GLU A 35 -12.20 1.70 12.44
C GLU A 35 -11.06 0.90 11.83
N PHE A 36 -10.48 -0.07 12.55
CA PHE A 36 -9.42 -0.93 12.04
C PHE A 36 -9.90 -1.89 10.95
N PHE A 37 -11.01 -2.61 11.19
CA PHE A 37 -11.50 -3.63 10.26
C PHE A 37 -12.50 -3.10 9.24
N ALA A 38 -13.39 -2.20 9.63
CA ALA A 38 -14.47 -1.73 8.76
C ALA A 38 -14.22 -0.32 8.20
N SER A 39 -13.15 0.39 8.62
CA SER A 39 -12.91 1.80 8.27
C SER A 39 -14.15 2.68 8.46
N SER A 40 -14.93 2.41 9.51
CA SER A 40 -16.23 3.06 9.77
C SER A 40 -17.22 2.99 8.59
N ARG A 41 -17.06 1.97 7.72
CA ARG A 41 -17.81 1.76 6.47
C ARG A 41 -17.77 2.96 5.51
N ASN A 42 -16.79 3.84 5.66
CA ASN A 42 -16.68 5.09 4.91
C ASN A 42 -15.52 5.06 3.88
N MET A 43 -15.18 3.86 3.39
CA MET A 43 -14.20 3.72 2.32
C MET A 43 -14.85 3.94 0.96
N PRO A 44 -14.25 4.78 0.08
CA PRO A 44 -14.78 4.97 -1.25
C PRO A 44 -14.54 3.71 -2.11
N TRP A 45 -15.48 3.42 -3.00
CA TRP A 45 -15.50 2.20 -3.81
C TRP A 45 -14.23 2.00 -4.66
N TRP A 46 -13.64 3.09 -5.17
CA TRP A 46 -12.42 3.02 -5.99
C TRP A 46 -11.21 2.54 -5.17
N LEU A 47 -11.12 2.95 -3.90
CA LEU A 47 -10.04 2.53 -3.00
C LEU A 47 -10.16 1.04 -2.68
N LEU A 48 -11.39 0.56 -2.48
CA LEU A 48 -11.68 -0.86 -2.30
C LEU A 48 -11.32 -1.68 -3.54
N GLY A 49 -11.70 -1.20 -4.73
CA GLY A 49 -11.38 -1.87 -5.99
C GLY A 49 -9.87 -1.98 -6.23
N ILE A 50 -9.12 -0.88 -6.05
CA ILE A 50 -7.66 -0.88 -6.18
C ILE A 50 -7.02 -1.80 -5.13
N SER A 51 -7.49 -1.78 -3.88
CA SER A 51 -6.97 -2.64 -2.81
C SER A 51 -7.15 -4.12 -3.14
N MET A 52 -8.30 -4.51 -3.71
CA MET A 52 -8.57 -5.88 -4.11
C MET A 52 -7.60 -6.33 -5.21
N VAL A 53 -7.47 -5.52 -6.28
CA VAL A 53 -6.54 -5.83 -7.38
C VAL A 53 -5.10 -5.90 -6.89
N ALA A 54 -4.65 -4.95 -6.07
CA ALA A 54 -3.31 -4.92 -5.50
C ALA A 54 -2.99 -6.15 -4.63
N THR A 55 -3.97 -6.70 -3.91
CA THR A 55 -3.80 -7.91 -3.10
C THR A 55 -3.71 -9.17 -3.97
N THR A 56 -4.42 -9.19 -5.10
CA THR A 56 -4.38 -10.31 -6.06
C THR A 56 -3.15 -10.29 -6.98
N PHE A 57 -2.64 -9.12 -7.31
CA PHE A 57 -1.39 -8.94 -8.06
C PHE A 57 -0.20 -8.89 -7.09
N SER A 58 0.10 -10.04 -6.48
CA SER A 58 1.35 -10.21 -5.74
C SER A 58 2.53 -10.26 -6.72
N ALA A 59 3.74 -10.00 -6.22
CA ALA A 59 4.97 -9.99 -7.00
C ALA A 59 5.23 -11.30 -7.77
N ASP A 60 4.60 -12.39 -7.35
CA ASP A 60 4.75 -13.72 -7.95
C ASP A 60 3.91 -13.91 -9.23
N THR A 61 2.83 -13.15 -9.41
CA THR A 61 1.91 -13.28 -10.55
C THR A 61 2.53 -12.89 -11.90
N PRO A 62 3.23 -11.74 -12.04
CA PRO A 62 3.86 -11.37 -13.31
C PRO A 62 5.14 -12.16 -13.60
N ASN A 63 5.76 -12.79 -12.59
CA ASN A 63 7.00 -13.56 -12.74
C ASN A 63 6.77 -15.03 -13.15
N LEU A 64 5.51 -15.48 -13.15
CA LEU A 64 5.10 -16.84 -13.55
C LEU A 64 4.66 -16.92 -15.03
N VAL A 65 4.50 -15.77 -15.68
CA VAL A 65 4.27 -15.63 -17.13
C VAL A 65 5.56 -15.13 -17.80
N THR A 66 6.54 -16.03 -17.86
CA THR A 66 7.69 -15.99 -18.79
C THR A 66 7.74 -17.32 -19.50
#